data_AF-A0A1F8VJT9-F1
#
_entry.id   AF-A0A1F8VJT9-F1
#
_cell.length_a   1.000
_cell.length_b   1.000
_cell.length_c   1.000
_cell.angle_alpha   90.00
_cell.angle_beta   90.00
_cell.angle_gamma   90.00
#
_symmetry.space_group_name_H-M   'P 1'
#
loop_
_entity.id
_entity.type
_entity.pdbx_description
1 polymer ?
#
loop_
_entity_poly.entity_id
_entity_poly.type
_entity_poly.pdbx_seq_one_letter_code
_entity_poly.pdbx_strand_id
1 'polypeptide(L)'
;MQQWNGRLLMKGVFDHVFSPHKATTLAYIDTRFYAMDVRTYRRHFLCAHEAIRAQNGYGLEESFRDVFLNEQLQGCLMSPPPVISGVGGGTGAYYKNTPLRQFKEKWRYQLVKRDSLFRSLFA
;
A
#
# COMPACT_ATOMS: atom_id res chain seq x y z
N MET A 1 0.81 -18.84 -2.03
CA MET A 1 0.57 -18.15 -0.74
C MET A 1 1.66 -17.13 -0.56
N GLN A 2 1.31 -15.88 -0.23
CA GLN A 2 2.33 -14.87 0.04
C GLN A 2 2.97 -15.17 1.40
N GLN A 3 4.30 -15.21 1.46
CA GLN A 3 5.00 -15.60 2.68
C GLN A 3 5.08 -14.40 3.63
N TRP A 4 4.46 -14.53 4.80
CA TRP A 4 4.62 -13.55 5.88
C TRP A 4 6.10 -13.44 6.24
N ASN A 5 6.69 -12.25 6.13
CA ASN A 5 8.12 -12.02 6.39
C ASN A 5 8.46 -11.98 7.89
N GLY A 6 7.50 -12.26 8.77
CA GLY A 6 7.70 -12.24 10.23
C GLY A 6 7.56 -10.86 10.88
N ARG A 7 7.49 -9.78 10.10
CA ARG A 7 7.62 -8.41 10.62
C ARG A 7 6.58 -7.43 10.10
N LEU A 8 6.46 -7.28 8.78
CA LEU A 8 5.65 -6.25 8.15
C LEU A 8 5.22 -6.66 6.73
N LEU A 9 3.91 -6.64 6.48
CA LEU A 9 3.33 -6.70 5.16
C LEU A 9 2.29 -5.61 5.00
N MET A 10 2.34 -4.90 3.90
CA MET A 10 1.47 -3.76 3.61
C MET A 10 1.05 -3.77 2.15
N LYS A 11 -0.08 -3.13 1.85
CA LYS A 11 -0.50 -2.89 0.48
C LYS A 11 -0.06 -1.50 0.02
N GLY A 12 0.83 -1.44 -0.98
CA GLY A 12 1.25 -0.18 -1.59
C GLY A 12 0.35 0.21 -2.79
N VAL A 13 -0.09 1.44 -2.89
CA VAL A 13 -0.85 1.92 -4.05
C VAL A 13 0.07 2.71 -4.95
N PHE A 14 0.08 2.36 -6.24
CA PHE A 14 1.00 2.95 -7.21
C PHE A 14 0.24 3.78 -8.24
N ASP A 15 0.72 4.98 -8.52
CA ASP A 15 0.21 5.84 -9.59
C ASP A 15 1.02 5.68 -10.87
N HIS A 16 0.41 6.11 -11.98
CA HIS A 16 1.04 6.21 -13.30
C HIS A 16 1.60 4.91 -13.91
N VAL A 17 1.29 3.75 -13.33
CA VAL A 17 1.78 2.43 -13.80
C VAL A 17 1.50 2.13 -15.27
N PHE A 18 0.38 2.61 -15.80
CA PHE A 18 0.00 2.43 -17.21
C PHE A 18 0.26 3.69 -18.07
N SER A 19 0.90 4.71 -17.51
CA SER A 19 1.13 5.98 -18.20
C SER A 19 2.50 5.95 -18.90
N PRO A 20 2.57 6.18 -20.23
CA PRO A 20 3.84 6.15 -20.95
C PRO A 20 4.73 7.38 -20.69
N HIS A 21 4.17 8.49 -20.21
CA HIS A 21 4.86 9.77 -20.04
C HIS A 21 5.07 10.18 -18.58
N LYS A 22 4.66 9.34 -17.62
CA LYS A 22 4.79 9.64 -16.19
C LYS A 22 5.48 8.47 -15.51
N ALA A 23 6.45 8.78 -14.68
CA ALA A 23 7.12 7.76 -13.87
C ALA A 23 6.10 7.14 -12.91
N THR A 24 6.18 5.82 -12.75
CA THR A 24 5.45 5.12 -11.70
C THR A 24 5.91 5.65 -10.35
N THR A 25 4.97 5.95 -9.46
CA THR A 25 5.25 6.41 -8.10
C THR A 25 4.47 5.59 -7.08
N LEU A 26 5.06 5.37 -5.91
CA LEU A 26 4.31 4.88 -4.76
C LEU A 26 3.46 6.03 -4.23
N ALA A 27 2.16 5.99 -4.48
CA ALA A 27 1.22 7.06 -4.15
C ALA A 27 0.95 7.12 -2.64
N TYR A 28 0.64 5.98 -2.03
CA TYR A 28 0.36 5.85 -0.59
C TYR A 28 0.40 4.37 -0.13
N ILE A 29 0.36 4.14 1.19
CA ILE A 29 0.18 2.81 1.78
C ILE A 29 -1.28 2.65 2.23
N ASP A 30 -1.97 1.64 1.73
CA ASP A 30 -3.38 1.35 2.07
C ASP A 30 -3.45 0.79 3.50
N THR A 31 -3.84 1.65 4.44
CA THR A 31 -3.85 1.35 5.88
C THR A 31 -4.96 0.39 6.30
N ARG A 32 -5.85 0.00 5.38
CA ARG A 32 -6.86 -1.05 5.63
C ARG A 32 -6.25 -2.44 5.54
N PHE A 33 -5.10 -2.59 4.87
CA PHE A 33 -4.45 -3.87 4.66
C PHE A 33 -2.98 -3.82 5.00
N TYR A 34 -2.71 -4.05 6.28
CA TYR A 34 -1.38 -4.37 6.76
C TYR A 34 -1.44 -5.47 7.81
N ALA A 35 -0.34 -6.20 7.91
CA ALA A 35 -0.03 -7.07 9.02
C ALA A 35 1.35 -6.64 9.53
N MET A 36 1.49 -6.50 10.84
CA MET A 36 2.71 -5.97 11.44
C MET A 36 2.87 -6.52 12.84
N ASP A 37 4.08 -6.89 13.24
CA ASP A 37 4.34 -7.17 14.65
C ASP A 37 4.33 -5.88 15.47
N VAL A 38 3.94 -5.97 16.74
CA VAL A 38 3.76 -4.81 17.62
C VAL A 38 5.05 -4.00 17.79
N ARG A 39 6.23 -4.65 17.75
CA ARG A 39 7.50 -3.95 17.91
C ARG A 39 7.81 -3.09 16.68
N THR A 40 7.61 -3.64 15.49
CA THR A 40 7.75 -2.90 14.23
C THR A 40 6.79 -1.72 14.17
N TYR A 41 5.53 -1.89 14.60
CA TYR A 41 4.56 -0.80 14.66
C TYR A 41 5.01 0.32 15.59
N ARG A 42 5.41 -0.05 16.83
CA ARG A 42 5.88 0.92 17.82
C ARG A 42 7.11 1.69 17.36
N ARG A 43 8.02 1.02 16.68
CA ARG A 43 9.28 1.60 16.22
C ARG A 43 9.09 2.61 15.09
N HIS A 44 8.29 2.26 14.07
CA HIS A 44 8.23 3.04 12.83
C HIS A 44 6.93 3.84 12.69
N PHE A 45 5.79 3.26 13.07
CA PHE A 45 4.47 3.77 12.68
C PHE A 45 3.66 4.39 13.82
N LEU A 46 4.12 4.28 15.07
CA LEU A 46 3.39 4.80 16.23
C LEU A 46 3.09 6.30 16.11
N CYS A 47 4.10 7.08 15.72
CA CYS A 47 4.01 8.54 15.57
C CYS A 47 3.44 8.96 14.21
N ALA A 48 3.07 8.03 13.32
CA ALA A 48 2.55 8.39 11.99
C ALA A 48 1.23 9.17 12.07
N HIS A 49 0.45 8.98 13.14
CA HIS A 49 -0.79 9.72 13.40
C HIS A 49 -0.55 11.19 13.74
N GLU A 50 0.61 11.52 14.33
CA GLU A 50 0.98 12.89 14.68
C GLU A 50 1.34 13.72 13.44
N ALA A 51 1.73 13.05 12.35
CA ALA A 51 2.09 13.68 11.08
C ALA A 51 0.89 13.97 10.15
N ILE A 52 -0.33 13.62 10.56
CA ILE A 52 -1.54 13.86 9.74
C ILE A 52 -1.78 15.36 9.60
N ARG A 53 -1.90 15.83 8.36
CA ARG A 53 -2.24 17.23 8.03
C ARG A 53 -3.55 17.24 7.26
N ALA A 54 -4.64 17.02 7.98
CA ALA A 54 -5.98 16.85 7.41
C ALA A 54 -6.40 18.02 6.51
N GLN A 55 -6.02 19.26 6.87
CA GLN A 55 -6.33 20.46 6.09
C GLN A 55 -5.69 20.46 4.68
N ASN A 56 -4.62 19.68 4.48
CA ASN A 56 -3.91 19.58 3.20
C ASN A 56 -4.24 18.28 2.46
N GLY A 57 -5.27 17.53 2.90
CA GLY A 57 -5.56 16.20 2.36
C GLY A 57 -4.47 15.16 2.67
N TYR A 58 -3.61 15.42 3.66
CA TYR A 58 -2.53 14.52 4.06
C TYR A 58 -3.01 13.61 5.19
N GLY A 59 -3.37 12.38 4.84
CA GLY A 59 -3.92 11.40 5.77
C GLY A 59 -2.87 10.46 6.34
N LEU A 60 -3.37 9.43 7.02
CA LEU A 60 -2.54 8.37 7.59
C LEU A 60 -1.83 7.54 6.51
N GLU A 61 -2.46 7.36 5.34
CA GLU A 61 -1.94 6.57 4.24
C GLU A 61 -0.68 7.20 3.62
N GLU A 62 -0.67 8.52 3.49
CA GLU A 62 0.49 9.30 3.06
C GLU A 62 1.58 9.32 4.14
N SER A 63 1.22 9.48 5.42
CA SER A 63 2.18 9.39 6.53
C SER A 63 2.87 8.02 6.58
N PHE A 64 2.13 6.93 6.38
CA PHE A 64 2.69 5.58 6.32
C PHE A 64 3.65 5.40 5.14
N ARG A 65 3.32 5.99 3.98
CA ARG A 65 4.23 5.99 2.82
C ARG A 65 5.53 6.71 3.15
N ASP A 66 5.47 7.88 3.77
CA ASP A 66 6.68 8.63 4.09
C ASP A 66 7.57 7.87 5.06
N VAL A 67 7.00 7.29 6.13
CA VAL A 67 7.72 6.41 7.04
C VAL A 67 8.36 5.26 6.27
N PHE A 68 7.59 4.59 5.40
CA PHE A 68 8.08 3.47 4.60
C PHE A 68 9.29 3.83 3.72
N LEU A 69 9.24 5.01 3.07
CA LEU A 69 10.31 5.50 2.20
C LEU A 69 11.53 6.00 3.00
N ASN A 70 11.30 6.76 4.07
CA ASN A 70 12.35 7.34 4.90
C ASN A 70 13.15 6.26 5.65
N GLU A 71 12.46 5.24 6.15
CA GLU A 71 13.07 4.09 6.83
C GLU A 71 13.62 3.04 5.85
N GLN A 72 13.47 3.27 4.54
CA GLN A 72 13.95 2.39 3.46
C GLN A 72 13.49 0.94 3.62
N LEU A 73 12.22 0.74 3.99
CA LEU A 73 11.68 -0.59 4.26
C LEU A 73 11.60 -1.42 2.97
N GLN A 74 12.09 -2.66 3.02
CA GLN A 74 12.16 -3.57 1.87
C GLN A 74 11.49 -4.90 2.20
N GLY A 75 11.04 -5.61 1.16
CA GLY A 75 10.40 -6.93 1.32
C GLY A 75 9.11 -6.88 2.13
N CYS A 76 8.38 -5.76 2.07
CA CYS A 76 7.23 -5.47 2.92
C CYS A 76 5.92 -5.27 2.14
N LEU A 77 5.95 -5.18 0.80
CA LEU A 77 4.74 -4.99 0.00
C LEU A 77 4.09 -6.32 -0.39
N MET A 78 2.76 -6.36 -0.28
CA MET A 78 1.92 -7.47 -0.69
C MET A 78 1.97 -7.69 -2.21
N SER A 79 1.83 -8.94 -2.67
CA SER A 79 1.99 -9.39 -4.06
C SER A 79 1.49 -10.84 -4.19
N PRO A 80 0.22 -11.07 -4.56
CA PRO A 80 -0.78 -10.07 -4.93
C PRO A 80 -1.39 -9.38 -3.70
N PRO A 81 -1.82 -8.11 -3.81
CA PRO A 81 -2.49 -7.43 -2.72
C PRO A 81 -3.91 -8.00 -2.51
N PRO A 82 -4.45 -7.90 -1.28
CA PRO A 82 -5.83 -8.23 -1.00
C PRO A 82 -6.79 -7.25 -1.69
N VAL A 83 -7.96 -7.77 -2.01
CA VAL A 83 -9.03 -7.11 -2.75
C VAL A 83 -10.23 -6.95 -1.80
N ILE A 84 -10.65 -5.72 -1.49
CA ILE A 84 -11.85 -5.50 -0.65
C ILE A 84 -13.10 -5.71 -1.48
N SER A 85 -14.01 -6.55 -0.99
CA SER A 85 -15.37 -6.67 -1.53
C SER A 85 -16.38 -6.53 -0.40
N GLY A 86 -17.59 -6.08 -0.73
CA GLY A 86 -18.69 -5.94 0.22
C GLY A 86 -18.94 -4.50 0.63
N VAL A 87 -19.42 -4.28 1.85
CA VAL A 87 -19.86 -2.98 2.35
C VAL A 87 -18.83 -2.40 3.32
N GLY A 88 -18.51 -1.12 3.19
CA GLY A 88 -17.52 -0.43 4.01
C GLY A 88 -18.06 0.77 4.77
N GLY A 89 -17.53 0.97 5.98
CA GLY A 89 -17.72 2.17 6.78
C GLY A 89 -19.10 2.29 7.42
N GLY A 90 -19.28 3.34 8.24
CA GLY A 90 -20.55 3.64 8.92
C GLY A 90 -21.69 4.09 7.98
N THR A 91 -21.39 4.35 6.70
CA THR A 91 -22.35 4.79 5.68
C THR A 91 -22.91 3.66 4.82
N GLY A 92 -22.38 2.44 4.94
CA GLY A 92 -22.87 1.30 4.17
C GLY A 92 -22.52 1.33 2.67
N ALA A 93 -21.47 2.04 2.29
CA ALA A 93 -21.07 2.15 0.89
C ALA A 93 -20.52 0.80 0.35
N TYR A 94 -21.06 0.34 -0.79
CA TYR A 94 -20.60 -0.90 -1.41
C TYR A 94 -19.28 -0.69 -2.17
N TYR A 95 -18.25 -1.45 -1.82
CA TYR A 95 -17.03 -1.57 -2.61
C TYR A 95 -17.35 -2.31 -3.91
N LYS A 96 -17.65 -1.54 -4.96
CA LYS A 96 -17.81 -2.06 -6.32
C LYS A 96 -16.47 -2.60 -6.83
N ASN A 97 -16.29 -3.92 -6.71
CA ASN A 97 -15.06 -4.59 -7.10
C ASN A 97 -15.29 -5.55 -8.26
N THR A 98 -15.47 -4.98 -9.45
CA THR A 98 -15.72 -5.74 -10.68
C THR A 98 -14.52 -6.63 -11.04
N PRO A 99 -14.72 -7.75 -11.74
CA PRO A 99 -13.62 -8.61 -12.21
C PRO A 99 -12.56 -7.84 -13.00
N LEU A 100 -12.98 -6.86 -13.81
CA LEU A 100 -12.08 -5.96 -14.54
C LEU A 100 -11.19 -5.13 -13.61
N ARG A 101 -11.74 -4.59 -12.52
CA ARG A 101 -10.96 -3.84 -11.51
C ARG A 101 -9.94 -4.75 -10.82
N GLN A 102 -10.34 -5.96 -10.45
CA GLN A 102 -9.45 -6.93 -9.82
C GLN A 102 -8.32 -7.36 -10.76
N PHE A 103 -8.64 -7.63 -12.02
CA PHE A 103 -7.67 -7.96 -13.06
C PHE A 103 -6.69 -6.81 -13.27
N LYS A 104 -7.20 -5.57 -13.43
CA LYS A 104 -6.37 -4.37 -13.60
C LYS A 104 -5.41 -4.17 -12.43
N GLU A 105 -5.85 -4.40 -11.20
CA GLU A 105 -5.01 -4.24 -10.02
C GLU A 105 -3.91 -5.32 -9.94
N LYS A 106 -4.26 -6.58 -10.25
CA LYS A 106 -3.26 -7.65 -10.38
C LYS A 106 -2.22 -7.31 -11.44
N TRP A 107 -2.66 -6.83 -12.61
CA TRP A 107 -1.78 -6.43 -13.70
C TRP A 107 -0.86 -5.27 -13.31
N ARG A 108 -1.41 -4.25 -12.62
CA ARG A 108 -0.66 -3.11 -12.09
C ARG A 108 0.52 -3.59 -11.23
N TYR A 109 0.25 -4.49 -10.28
CA TYR A 109 1.29 -5.04 -9.41
C TYR A 109 2.32 -5.88 -10.14
N GLN A 110 1.92 -6.66 -11.14
CA GLN A 110 2.86 -7.43 -11.95
C GLN A 110 3.82 -6.54 -12.74
N LEU A 111 3.34 -5.40 -13.25
CA LEU A 111 4.19 -4.41 -13.92
C LEU A 111 5.17 -3.77 -12.94
N VAL A 112 4.68 -3.29 -11.80
CA VAL A 112 5.52 -2.63 -10.78
C VAL A 112 6.58 -3.59 -10.22
N LYS A 113 6.24 -4.87 -10.02
CA LYS A 113 7.19 -5.87 -9.51
C LYS A 113 8.35 -6.17 -10.47
N ARG A 114 8.13 -5.95 -11.77
CA ARG A 114 9.16 -6.13 -12.81
C ARG A 114 10.09 -4.92 -12.92
N ASP A 115 9.66 -3.76 -12.44
CA ASP A 115 10.49 -2.56 -12.38
C ASP A 115 11.59 -2.73 -11.33
N SER A 116 12.84 -2.51 -11.74
CA SER A 116 14.01 -2.62 -10.87
C SER A 116 13.96 -1.70 -9.66
N LEU A 117 13.30 -0.54 -9.76
CA LEU A 117 13.19 0.43 -8.67
C LEU A 117 12.31 -0.08 -7.53
N PHE A 118 11.26 -0.84 -7.86
CA PHE A 118 10.26 -1.27 -6.88
C PHE A 118 10.38 -2.74 -6.50
N ARG A 119 11.19 -3.52 -7.24
CA ARG A 119 11.33 -4.97 -7.03
C ARG A 119 11.71 -5.34 -5.59
N SER A 120 12.61 -4.58 -4.97
CA SER A 120 13.06 -4.82 -3.58
C SER A 120 11.99 -4.54 -2.53
N LEU A 121 10.93 -3.80 -2.87
CA LEU A 121 9.88 -3.44 -1.93
C LEU A 121 8.91 -4.60 -1.66
N PHE A 122 8.78 -5.54 -2.60
CA PHE A 122 7.84 -6.66 -2.50
C PHE A 122 8.41 -7.83 -1.68
N ALA A 123 7.55 -8.41 -0.85
CA ALA A 123 7.80 -9.69 -0.17
C ALA A 123 7.71 -10.89 -1.14
#